data_AF-A0A832P692-F1
#
_entry.id   AF-A0A832P692-F1
#
_cell.length_a   1.000
_cell.length_b   1.000
_cell.length_c   1.000
_cell.angle_alpha   90.00
_cell.angle_beta   90.00
_cell.angle_gamma   90.00
#
_symmetry.space_group_name_H-M   'P 1'
#
loop_
_entity.id
_entity.type
_entity.pdbx_description
1 polymer ?
#
loop_
_entity_poly.entity_id
_entity_poly.type
_entity_poly.pdbx_seq_one_letter_code
_entity_poly.pdbx_strand_id
1 'polypeptide(L)'
;MNILFADSNAGKSIFAVQMGDHISRYRKVLYVDCELSEKQFQLRYTSKELGFRYVFSDNFFRAEIDPEHIGVQNYEEAIIKDIEEAAIQTDSRIVIIDNLTYLCNSSEKGDVAGLFMMKLIALKKKHSLTLLIISHTPKRNLSNPISQNDLAGSKKLYNFFDNVFAIGQSAKDKRIKFVKQVKVRASEYIYDSDNVIIYEITNDGGYVHFLHKGYGKESEHLKDKSEEDEALTRSNIRSLHRDGKSIREIADLVNLSKTTVHRIIAQEKKKEAVSLEDAVLDLDDIPDGVAGTGGGGFLMGDAVQRGDGVLCGGGVPGGDVGQAGQTGQCGTVPGVAGQYGTRPAVVEHCETVSAAAEQRDPFVFDISENLDFL
;
A
#
# COMPACT_ATOMS: atom_id res chain seq x y z
N MET A 1 5.07 -17.41 2.53
CA MET A 1 5.48 -16.24 1.75
C MET A 1 4.41 -15.24 2.01
N ASN A 2 4.81 -14.15 2.63
CA ASN A 2 3.94 -13.24 3.32
C ASN A 2 4.05 -11.89 2.62
N ILE A 3 2.95 -11.13 2.55
CA ILE A 3 2.95 -9.79 1.98
C ILE A 3 2.30 -8.79 2.92
N LEU A 4 2.98 -7.65 3.08
CA LEU A 4 2.46 -6.45 3.70
C LEU A 4 2.18 -5.42 2.62
N PHE A 5 0.95 -4.95 2.53
CA PHE A 5 0.60 -3.86 1.62
C PHE A 5 -0.08 -2.70 2.34
N ALA A 6 0.12 -1.50 1.82
CA ALA A 6 -0.53 -0.30 2.34
C ALA A 6 -0.36 0.87 1.38
N ASP A 7 -1.19 1.89 1.59
CA ASP A 7 -1.07 3.18 0.92
C ASP A 7 0.29 3.84 1.23
N SER A 8 0.69 4.78 0.37
CA SER A 8 1.89 5.59 0.59
C SER A 8 1.82 6.32 1.93
N ASN A 9 2.95 6.41 2.62
CA ASN A 9 3.07 7.04 3.95
C ASN A 9 2.28 6.37 5.09
N ALA A 10 1.79 5.15 4.91
CA ALA A 10 1.16 4.38 5.98
C ALA A 10 2.15 3.85 7.03
N GLY A 11 3.47 3.90 6.76
CA GLY A 11 4.51 3.41 7.67
C GLY A 11 4.94 1.96 7.44
N LYS A 12 4.73 1.40 6.24
CA LYS A 12 5.10 0.02 5.88
C LYS A 12 6.54 -0.34 6.24
N SER A 13 7.50 0.45 5.79
CA SER A 13 8.93 0.22 6.05
C SER A 13 9.26 0.33 7.54
N ILE A 14 8.59 1.23 8.26
CA ILE A 14 8.76 1.36 9.73
C ILE A 14 8.28 0.07 10.41
N PHE A 15 7.08 -0.41 10.03
CA PHE A 15 6.53 -1.64 10.58
C PHE A 15 7.40 -2.87 10.22
N ALA A 16 7.87 -2.95 8.98
CA ALA A 16 8.74 -4.03 8.50
C ALA A 16 10.10 -4.05 9.23
N VAL A 17 10.72 -2.88 9.43
CA VAL A 17 11.96 -2.76 10.22
C VAL A 17 11.70 -3.12 11.69
N GLN A 18 10.59 -2.68 12.28
CA GLN A 18 10.23 -3.05 13.65
C GLN A 18 10.04 -4.57 13.80
N MET A 19 9.34 -5.22 12.86
CA MET A 19 9.21 -6.68 12.84
C MET A 19 10.59 -7.34 12.73
N GLY A 20 11.41 -6.90 11.77
CA GLY A 20 12.74 -7.46 11.56
C GLY A 20 13.68 -7.27 12.75
N ASP A 21 13.67 -6.10 13.40
CA ASP A 21 14.45 -5.81 14.61
C ASP A 21 13.97 -6.62 15.83
N HIS A 22 12.68 -6.91 15.92
CA HIS A 22 12.19 -7.79 16.97
C HIS A 22 12.67 -9.24 16.76
N ILE A 23 12.51 -9.75 15.54
CA ILE A 23 12.88 -11.12 15.17
C ILE A 23 14.40 -11.33 15.26
N SER A 24 15.19 -10.31 14.91
CA SER A 24 16.65 -10.35 14.93
C SER A 24 17.21 -10.70 16.32
N ARG A 25 16.50 -10.35 17.39
CA ARG A 25 16.85 -10.72 18.76
C ARG A 25 16.96 -12.24 18.97
N TYR A 26 16.31 -13.04 18.12
CA TYR A 26 16.25 -14.49 18.23
C TYR A 26 16.80 -15.22 17.00
N ARG A 27 16.72 -14.62 15.81
CA ARG A 27 17.04 -15.26 14.52
C ARG A 27 17.62 -14.25 13.56
N LYS A 28 18.57 -14.63 12.71
CA LYS A 28 19.13 -13.73 11.70
C LYS A 28 18.09 -13.31 10.65
N VAL A 29 18.02 -12.01 10.39
CA VAL A 29 17.10 -11.37 9.45
C VAL A 29 17.90 -10.57 8.42
N LEU A 30 17.57 -10.78 7.15
CA LEU A 30 18.05 -9.95 6.04
C LEU A 30 16.93 -9.00 5.61
N TYR A 31 17.14 -7.70 5.75
CA TYR A 31 16.27 -6.64 5.24
C TYR A 31 16.87 -6.05 3.96
N VAL A 32 16.22 -6.29 2.83
CA VAL A 32 16.59 -5.77 1.52
C VAL A 32 15.84 -4.47 1.27
N ASP A 33 16.54 -3.36 1.41
CA ASP A 33 16.03 -1.99 1.23
C ASP A 33 16.29 -1.52 -0.20
N CYS A 34 15.23 -1.38 -0.96
CA CYS A 34 15.22 -0.94 -2.35
C CYS A 34 14.77 0.53 -2.47
N GLU A 35 14.42 1.19 -1.36
CA GLU A 35 13.81 2.52 -1.38
C GLU A 35 14.72 3.58 -0.73
N LEU A 36 15.39 3.24 0.37
CA LEU A 36 16.17 4.22 1.14
C LEU A 36 17.66 3.98 1.04
N SER A 37 18.41 5.08 0.96
CA SER A 37 19.85 5.01 1.13
C SER A 37 20.26 4.81 2.58
N GLU A 38 21.49 4.33 2.80
CA GLU A 38 22.10 4.18 4.13
C GLU A 38 21.94 5.45 4.95
N LYS A 39 22.16 6.63 4.32
CA LYS A 39 22.04 7.91 5.02
C LYS A 39 20.61 8.23 5.42
N GLN A 40 19.63 7.96 4.55
CA GLN A 40 18.22 8.19 4.85
C GLN A 40 17.72 7.25 5.95
N PHE A 41 18.14 5.98 5.93
CA PHE A 41 17.85 5.02 6.98
C PHE A 41 18.47 5.45 8.31
N GLN A 42 19.75 5.83 8.30
CA GLN A 42 20.45 6.30 9.48
C GLN A 42 19.75 7.52 10.10
N LEU A 43 19.37 8.52 9.29
CA LEU A 43 18.67 9.72 9.75
C LEU A 43 17.29 9.41 10.35
N ARG A 44 16.61 8.38 9.85
CA ARG A 44 15.32 7.94 10.39
C ARG A 44 15.46 7.36 11.80
N TYR A 45 16.52 6.60 12.04
CA TYR A 45 16.78 5.93 13.31
C TYR A 45 17.86 6.63 14.15
N THR A 46 17.90 7.96 14.09
CA THR A 46 18.77 8.80 14.91
C THR A 46 17.92 9.80 15.68
N SER A 47 18.16 9.93 16.98
CA SER A 47 17.57 10.98 17.79
C SER A 47 18.09 12.34 17.32
N LYS A 48 17.20 13.22 16.88
CA LYS A 48 17.59 14.58 16.49
C LYS A 48 18.02 15.43 17.67
N GLU A 49 17.48 15.16 18.85
CA GLU A 49 17.73 15.92 20.08
C GLU A 49 19.04 15.49 20.74
N LEU A 50 19.25 14.17 20.86
CA LEU A 50 20.39 13.60 21.58
C LEU A 50 21.54 13.21 20.66
N GLY A 51 21.32 13.15 19.34
CA GLY A 51 22.30 12.72 18.35
C GLY A 51 22.64 11.23 18.36
N PHE A 52 22.05 10.45 19.27
CA PHE A 52 22.28 9.01 19.38
C PHE A 52 21.54 8.23 18.29
N ARG A 53 22.23 7.23 17.72
CA ARG A 53 21.66 6.29 16.76
C ARG A 53 21.02 5.13 17.52
N TYR A 54 19.86 4.70 17.09
CA TYR A 54 19.28 3.44 17.57
C TYR A 54 20.20 2.28 17.16
N VAL A 55 20.44 1.36 18.09
CA VAL A 55 21.31 0.20 17.88
C VAL A 55 20.42 -1.00 17.63
N PHE A 56 20.44 -1.49 16.40
CA PHE A 56 19.78 -2.73 16.01
C PHE A 56 20.59 -3.94 16.51
N SER A 57 19.94 -5.10 16.62
CA SER A 57 20.64 -6.36 16.92
C SER A 57 21.71 -6.68 15.85
N ASP A 58 22.82 -7.30 16.26
CA ASP A 58 23.86 -7.81 15.35
C ASP A 58 23.35 -8.86 14.34
N ASN A 59 22.18 -9.44 14.61
CA ASN A 59 21.49 -10.39 13.73
C ASN A 59 20.58 -9.70 12.70
N PHE A 60 20.45 -8.37 12.73
CA PHE A 60 19.67 -7.60 11.78
C PHE A 60 20.58 -7.06 10.66
N PHE A 61 20.60 -7.77 9.54
CA PHE A 61 21.40 -7.39 8.38
C PHE A 61 20.56 -6.56 7.43
N ARG A 62 20.99 -5.33 7.13
CA ARG A 62 20.37 -4.49 6.09
C ARG A 62 21.24 -4.48 4.84
N ALA A 63 20.66 -4.84 3.70
CA ALA A 63 21.26 -4.67 2.39
C ALA A 63 20.55 -3.52 1.65
N GLU A 64 21.33 -2.70 0.96
CA GLU A 64 20.83 -1.67 0.04
C GLU A 64 21.09 -2.14 -1.39
N ILE A 65 20.15 -1.85 -2.30
CA ILE A 65 20.35 -2.11 -3.72
C ILE A 65 21.07 -0.93 -4.35
N ASP A 66 22.21 -1.19 -5.00
CA ASP A 66 22.90 -0.21 -5.84
C ASP A 66 22.39 -0.30 -7.29
N PRO A 67 21.58 0.67 -7.77
CA PRO A 67 21.02 0.66 -9.11
C PRO A 67 22.08 0.79 -10.21
N GLU A 68 23.22 1.39 -9.91
CA GLU A 68 24.28 1.67 -10.90
C GLU A 68 25.06 0.40 -11.24
N HIS A 69 25.10 -0.57 -10.31
CA HIS A 69 25.78 -1.85 -10.48
C HIS A 69 24.91 -2.92 -11.15
N ILE A 70 23.60 -2.72 -11.29
CA ILE A 70 22.70 -3.70 -11.90
C ILE A 70 22.45 -3.33 -13.36
N GLY A 71 23.06 -4.08 -14.27
CA GLY A 71 22.84 -3.90 -15.71
C GLY A 71 21.36 -3.98 -16.10
N VAL A 72 20.95 -3.18 -17.08
CA VAL A 72 19.56 -3.09 -17.56
C VAL A 72 19.06 -4.42 -18.15
N GLN A 73 19.97 -5.29 -18.61
CA GLN A 73 19.62 -6.62 -19.11
C GLN A 73 19.66 -7.64 -17.96
N ASN A 74 18.60 -8.44 -17.82
CA ASN A 74 18.45 -9.48 -16.79
C ASN A 74 18.47 -8.99 -15.32
N TYR A 75 18.09 -7.73 -15.09
CA TYR A 75 17.95 -7.11 -13.77
C TYR A 75 17.28 -8.01 -12.71
N GLU A 76 16.18 -8.68 -13.07
CA GLU A 76 15.45 -9.58 -12.17
C GLU A 76 16.26 -10.81 -11.73
N GLU A 77 17.09 -11.36 -12.60
CA GLU A 77 17.93 -12.53 -12.29
C GLU A 77 19.12 -12.16 -11.42
N ALA A 78 19.75 -11.01 -11.73
CA ALA A 78 20.82 -10.46 -10.93
C ALA A 78 20.35 -10.23 -9.48
N ILE A 79 19.21 -9.55 -9.29
CA ILE A 79 18.71 -9.27 -7.94
C ILE A 79 18.36 -10.54 -7.17
N ILE A 80 17.70 -11.52 -7.80
CA ILE A 80 17.39 -12.77 -7.10
C ILE A 80 18.67 -13.48 -6.65
N LYS A 81 19.72 -13.44 -7.49
CA LYS A 81 21.04 -14.00 -7.16
C LYS A 81 21.70 -13.24 -6.01
N ASP A 82 21.65 -11.91 -6.02
CA ASP A 82 22.25 -11.07 -4.98
C ASP A 82 21.53 -11.26 -3.63
N ILE A 83 20.20 -11.36 -3.64
CA ILE A 83 19.41 -11.70 -2.45
C ILE A 83 19.78 -13.09 -1.94
N GLU A 84 19.95 -14.07 -2.83
CA GLU A 84 20.37 -15.43 -2.47
C GLU A 84 21.76 -15.42 -1.82
N GLU A 85 22.73 -14.74 -2.42
CA GLU A 85 24.10 -14.65 -1.92
C GLU A 85 24.17 -13.94 -0.57
N ALA A 86 23.48 -12.81 -0.41
CA ALA A 86 23.39 -12.11 0.87
C ALA A 86 22.71 -12.95 1.95
N ALA A 87 21.64 -13.67 1.62
CA ALA A 87 20.96 -14.55 2.57
C ALA A 87 21.87 -15.70 3.04
N ILE A 88 22.65 -16.28 2.13
CA ILE A 88 23.62 -17.35 2.44
C ILE A 88 24.78 -16.79 3.27
N GLN A 89 25.37 -15.66 2.84
CA GLN A 89 26.52 -15.04 3.50
C GLN A 89 26.20 -14.64 4.95
N THR A 90 25.00 -14.12 5.18
CA THR A 90 24.53 -13.75 6.53
C THR A 90 23.96 -14.95 7.29
N ASP A 91 23.70 -16.07 6.62
CA ASP A 91 22.95 -17.22 7.16
C ASP A 91 21.56 -16.80 7.71
N SER A 92 20.92 -15.88 6.97
CA SER A 92 19.58 -15.39 7.27
C SER A 92 18.53 -16.33 6.68
N ARG A 93 17.63 -16.83 7.54
CA ARG A 93 16.46 -17.63 7.11
C ARG A 93 15.20 -16.80 6.93
N ILE A 94 15.22 -15.55 7.40
CA ILE A 94 14.11 -14.62 7.29
C ILE A 94 14.58 -13.45 6.43
N VAL A 95 13.89 -13.22 5.32
CA VAL A 95 14.23 -12.16 4.37
C VAL A 95 13.01 -11.25 4.20
N ILE A 96 13.24 -9.96 4.41
CA ILE A 96 12.25 -8.89 4.22
C ILE A 96 12.67 -8.10 2.98
N ILE A 97 11.77 -7.89 2.03
CA ILE A 97 12.04 -7.16 0.78
C ILE A 97 11.14 -5.93 0.71
N ASP A 98 11.74 -4.73 0.79
CA ASP A 98 11.04 -3.44 0.74
C ASP A 98 11.59 -2.58 -0.42
N ASN A 99 10.93 -2.41 -1.56
CA ASN A 99 9.57 -2.80 -1.95
C ASN A 99 9.58 -3.47 -3.34
N LEU A 100 8.64 -4.40 -3.59
CA LEU A 100 8.43 -5.06 -4.88
C LEU A 100 8.31 -4.14 -6.08
N THR A 101 7.75 -2.93 -5.92
CA THR A 101 7.54 -2.02 -7.05
C THR A 101 8.85 -1.71 -7.78
N TYR A 102 9.95 -1.58 -7.02
CA TYR A 102 11.27 -1.34 -7.57
C TYR A 102 11.80 -2.54 -8.40
N LEU A 103 11.42 -3.74 -7.99
CA LEU A 103 11.84 -5.01 -8.62
C LEU A 103 11.03 -5.35 -9.87
N CYS A 104 9.87 -4.71 -10.02
CA CYS A 104 8.88 -4.96 -11.07
C CYS A 104 8.69 -3.76 -12.02
N ASN A 105 9.71 -2.89 -12.14
CA ASN A 105 9.63 -1.58 -12.83
C ASN A 105 9.23 -1.67 -14.33
N SER A 106 9.36 -2.85 -14.94
CA SER A 106 9.00 -3.13 -16.34
C SER A 106 7.57 -3.63 -16.55
N SER A 107 6.76 -3.78 -15.49
CA SER A 107 5.57 -4.64 -15.50
C SER A 107 4.24 -3.90 -15.46
N GLU A 108 3.92 -3.17 -16.53
CA GLU A 108 2.51 -2.99 -16.91
C GLU A 108 1.87 -4.33 -17.37
N LYS A 109 2.68 -5.38 -17.56
CA LYS A 109 2.25 -6.73 -17.93
C LYS A 109 2.41 -7.70 -16.76
N GLY A 110 1.29 -8.13 -16.17
CA GLY A 110 1.25 -9.01 -14.98
C GLY A 110 1.94 -10.39 -15.13
N ASP A 111 2.37 -10.79 -16.32
CA ASP A 111 3.08 -12.05 -16.55
C ASP A 111 4.55 -12.01 -16.09
N VAL A 112 5.20 -10.83 -16.17
CA VAL A 112 6.59 -10.63 -15.72
C VAL A 112 6.68 -10.71 -14.19
N ALA A 113 5.78 -10.00 -13.50
CA ALA A 113 5.67 -10.08 -12.04
C ALA A 113 5.41 -11.52 -11.56
N GLY A 114 4.61 -12.29 -12.30
CA GLY A 114 4.37 -13.69 -12.00
C GLY A 114 5.64 -14.55 -12.05
N LEU A 115 6.51 -14.34 -13.05
CA LEU A 115 7.78 -15.06 -13.16
C LEU A 115 8.73 -14.71 -12.00
N PHE A 116 8.81 -13.42 -11.64
CA PHE A 116 9.60 -12.97 -10.51
C PHE A 116 9.15 -13.63 -9.19
N MET A 117 7.84 -13.67 -8.94
CA MET A 117 7.29 -14.37 -7.77
C MET A 117 7.60 -15.87 -7.77
N MET A 118 7.57 -16.53 -8.93
CA MET A 118 7.94 -17.95 -9.04
C MET A 118 9.42 -18.18 -8.69
N LYS A 119 10.32 -17.28 -9.09
CA LYS A 119 11.74 -17.31 -8.71
C LYS A 119 11.91 -17.14 -7.19
N LEU A 120 11.18 -16.21 -6.57
CA LEU A 120 11.17 -16.06 -5.11
C LEU A 120 10.65 -17.30 -4.38
N ILE A 121 9.61 -17.96 -4.90
CA ILE A 121 9.11 -19.22 -4.34
C ILE A 121 10.16 -20.33 -4.47
N ALA A 122 10.86 -20.41 -5.60
CA ALA A 122 11.95 -21.37 -5.78
C ALA A 122 13.08 -21.11 -4.78
N LEU A 123 13.47 -19.85 -4.58
CA LEU A 123 14.47 -19.44 -3.60
C LEU A 123 14.04 -19.81 -2.16
N LYS A 124 12.78 -19.48 -1.80
CA LYS A 124 12.14 -19.85 -0.53
C LYS A 124 12.30 -21.35 -0.27
N LYS A 125 11.96 -22.19 -1.25
CA LYS A 125 12.02 -23.65 -1.12
C LYS A 125 13.46 -24.17 -1.06
N LYS A 126 14.34 -23.67 -1.92
CA LYS A 126 15.74 -24.10 -2.03
C LYS A 126 16.49 -23.92 -0.70
N HIS A 127 16.26 -22.80 -0.01
CA HIS A 127 16.98 -22.46 1.22
C HIS A 127 16.11 -22.45 2.48
N SER A 128 14.88 -22.95 2.40
CA SER A 128 13.91 -22.95 3.50
C SER A 128 13.72 -21.55 4.12
N LEU A 129 13.60 -20.53 3.28
CA LEU A 129 13.45 -19.14 3.72
C LEU A 129 12.01 -18.83 4.12
N THR A 130 11.87 -17.87 5.02
CA THR A 130 10.63 -17.14 5.27
C THR A 130 10.76 -15.78 4.61
N LEU A 131 9.90 -15.50 3.63
CA LEU A 131 9.91 -14.26 2.88
C LEU A 131 8.74 -13.38 3.31
N LEU A 132 9.03 -12.15 3.74
CA LEU A 132 8.08 -11.06 3.89
C LEU A 132 8.34 -10.04 2.80
N ILE A 133 7.29 -9.68 2.07
CA ILE A 133 7.38 -8.82 0.91
C ILE A 133 6.54 -7.58 1.14
N ILE A 134 7.10 -6.40 0.91
CA ILE A 134 6.39 -5.13 1.05
C ILE A 134 5.92 -4.65 -0.33
N SER A 135 4.68 -4.16 -0.40
CA SER A 135 4.07 -3.66 -1.62
C SER A 135 3.33 -2.34 -1.42
N HIS A 136 3.41 -1.44 -2.40
CA HIS A 136 2.54 -0.27 -2.45
C HIS A 136 1.19 -0.61 -3.04
N THR A 137 0.13 -0.06 -2.46
CA THR A 137 -1.19 0.01 -3.11
C THR A 137 -1.42 1.38 -3.73
N PRO A 138 -2.15 1.45 -4.85
CA PRO A 138 -2.73 2.70 -5.34
C PRO A 138 -3.53 3.37 -4.22
N LYS A 139 -3.63 4.70 -4.27
CA LYS A 139 -4.42 5.45 -3.28
C LYS A 139 -5.85 4.91 -3.22
N ARG A 140 -6.27 4.52 -2.03
CA ARG A 140 -7.60 3.98 -1.79
C ARG A 140 -8.60 5.06 -1.38
N ASN A 141 -9.88 4.72 -1.49
CA ASN A 141 -10.93 5.45 -0.80
C ASN A 141 -10.97 4.99 0.67
N LEU A 142 -10.75 5.93 1.60
CA LEU A 142 -10.76 5.69 3.05
C LEU A 142 -12.14 5.36 3.63
N SER A 143 -13.20 5.52 2.85
CA SER A 143 -14.57 5.12 3.25
C SER A 143 -14.83 3.62 3.06
N ASN A 144 -13.93 2.91 2.37
CA ASN A 144 -14.10 1.49 2.06
C ASN A 144 -13.15 0.62 2.90
N PRO A 145 -13.65 -0.50 3.46
CA PRO A 145 -12.82 -1.51 4.13
C PRO A 145 -11.67 -2.03 3.25
N ILE A 146 -10.59 -2.44 3.88
CA ILE A 146 -9.47 -3.13 3.26
C ILE A 146 -9.84 -4.55 2.88
N SER A 147 -9.63 -4.88 1.62
CA SER A 147 -9.96 -6.16 1.02
C SER A 147 -8.79 -6.68 0.17
N GLN A 148 -8.93 -7.92 -0.26
CA GLN A 148 -8.00 -8.54 -1.21
C GLN A 148 -7.91 -7.80 -2.57
N ASN A 149 -8.94 -7.03 -2.94
CA ASN A 149 -9.00 -6.32 -4.21
C ASN A 149 -8.07 -5.11 -4.25
N ASP A 150 -7.59 -4.67 -3.09
CA ASP A 150 -6.77 -3.47 -2.96
C ASP A 150 -5.28 -3.74 -3.21
N LEU A 151 -4.88 -5.02 -3.23
CA LEU A 151 -3.54 -5.39 -3.66
C LEU A 151 -3.41 -5.13 -5.17
N ALA A 152 -2.52 -4.21 -5.53
CA ALA A 152 -2.36 -3.70 -6.89
C ALA A 152 -2.17 -4.81 -7.94
N GLY A 153 -3.13 -4.93 -8.86
CA GLY A 153 -2.84 -5.33 -10.23
C GLY A 153 -2.88 -6.80 -10.61
N SER A 154 -2.98 -7.79 -9.71
CA SER A 154 -3.46 -9.11 -10.16
C SER A 154 -3.99 -10.05 -9.06
N LYS A 155 -5.17 -10.62 -9.31
CA LYS A 155 -5.63 -11.84 -8.63
C LYS A 155 -4.59 -12.97 -8.71
N LYS A 156 -3.72 -12.96 -9.74
CA LYS A 156 -2.62 -13.91 -9.91
C LYS A 156 -1.56 -13.76 -8.79
N LEU A 157 -1.14 -12.54 -8.45
CA LEU A 157 -0.14 -12.29 -7.40
C LEU A 157 -0.65 -12.76 -6.03
N TYR A 158 -1.91 -12.47 -5.72
CA TYR A 158 -2.55 -12.89 -4.48
C TYR A 158 -2.46 -14.41 -4.24
N ASN A 159 -2.43 -15.22 -5.30
CA ASN A 159 -2.33 -16.69 -5.18
C ASN A 159 -0.97 -17.17 -4.66
N PHE A 160 0.10 -16.42 -4.87
CA PHE A 160 1.45 -16.80 -4.42
C PHE A 160 1.65 -16.61 -2.92
N PHE A 161 0.84 -15.77 -2.27
CA PHE A 161 0.97 -15.50 -0.85
C PHE A 161 0.17 -16.49 -0.01
N ASP A 162 0.80 -16.89 1.09
CA ASP A 162 0.22 -17.71 2.14
C ASP A 162 -0.57 -16.80 3.09
N ASN A 163 0.09 -15.74 3.59
CA ASN A 163 -0.51 -14.72 4.44
C ASN A 163 -0.45 -13.35 3.75
N VAL A 164 -1.54 -12.60 3.85
CA VAL A 164 -1.65 -11.25 3.31
C VAL A 164 -2.19 -10.38 4.42
N PHE A 165 -1.48 -9.32 4.77
CA PHE A 165 -1.91 -8.35 5.75
C PHE A 165 -1.66 -6.93 5.23
N ALA A 166 -2.40 -6.00 5.80
CA ALA A 166 -2.43 -4.64 5.33
C ALA A 166 -2.37 -3.64 6.48
N ILE A 167 -1.72 -2.51 6.23
CA ILE A 167 -1.79 -1.34 7.12
C ILE A 167 -2.81 -0.35 6.54
N GLY A 168 -3.83 -0.05 7.32
CA GLY A 168 -4.74 1.05 7.09
C GLY A 168 -4.35 2.29 7.88
N GLN A 169 -4.73 3.45 7.36
CA GLN A 169 -4.67 4.71 8.08
C GLN A 169 -6.06 5.10 8.52
N SER A 170 -6.22 5.50 9.79
CA SER A 170 -7.51 5.98 10.26
C SER A 170 -7.87 7.31 9.62
N ALA A 171 -9.12 7.43 9.17
CA ALA A 171 -9.70 8.68 8.69
C ALA A 171 -9.93 9.70 9.82
N LYS A 172 -10.04 9.23 11.08
CA LYS A 172 -10.25 10.08 12.26
C LYS A 172 -8.97 10.78 12.72
N ASP A 173 -7.86 10.04 12.77
CA ASP A 173 -6.55 10.58 13.09
C ASP A 173 -5.48 9.93 12.22
N LYS A 174 -4.76 10.76 11.47
CA LYS A 174 -3.70 10.31 10.55
C LYS A 174 -2.54 9.61 11.26
N ARG A 175 -2.33 9.84 12.56
CA ARG A 175 -1.30 9.18 13.37
C ARG A 175 -1.65 7.74 13.72
N ILE A 176 -2.96 7.44 13.77
CA ILE A 176 -3.46 6.11 14.05
C ILE A 176 -3.41 5.25 12.79
N LYS A 177 -2.74 4.11 12.92
CA LYS A 177 -2.69 3.04 11.94
C LYS A 177 -3.42 1.84 12.48
N PHE A 178 -3.92 1.00 11.58
CA PHE A 178 -4.44 -0.30 11.96
C PHE A 178 -3.88 -1.39 11.06
N VAL A 179 -3.65 -2.57 11.62
CA VAL A 179 -3.19 -3.75 10.88
C VAL A 179 -4.33 -4.76 10.80
N LYS A 180 -4.54 -5.29 9.60
CA LYS A 180 -5.61 -6.25 9.30
C LYS A 180 -5.07 -7.43 8.49
N GLN A 181 -5.50 -8.64 8.83
CA GLN A 181 -5.36 -9.84 8.02
C GLN A 181 -6.38 -9.81 6.87
N VAL A 182 -5.86 -9.92 5.65
CA VAL A 182 -6.65 -9.94 4.40
C VAL A 182 -6.68 -11.35 3.80
N LYS A 183 -5.67 -12.17 4.09
CA LYS A 183 -5.60 -13.58 3.72
C LYS A 183 -4.87 -14.37 4.78
N VAL A 184 -5.42 -15.51 5.15
CA VAL A 184 -4.75 -16.54 5.93
C VAL A 184 -5.01 -17.90 5.27
N ARG A 185 -3.98 -18.72 5.08
CA ARG A 185 -4.12 -20.06 4.44
C ARG A 185 -4.14 -21.22 5.41
N ALA A 186 -3.37 -21.15 6.50
CA ALA A 186 -3.11 -22.28 7.39
C ALA A 186 -3.72 -22.13 8.79
N SER A 187 -4.23 -20.95 9.12
CA SER A 187 -4.79 -20.60 10.43
C SER A 187 -6.11 -19.83 10.29
N GLU A 188 -6.77 -19.62 11.41
CA GLU A 188 -7.98 -18.80 11.49
C GLU A 188 -7.64 -17.31 11.39
N TYR A 189 -8.62 -16.51 10.95
CA TYR A 189 -8.50 -15.06 11.01
C TYR A 189 -8.63 -14.63 12.48
N ILE A 190 -7.58 -14.01 13.00
CA ILE A 190 -7.57 -13.40 14.34
C ILE A 190 -7.83 -11.90 14.22
N TYR A 191 -7.26 -11.28 13.19
CA TYR A 191 -7.29 -9.83 13.01
C TYR A 191 -8.04 -9.41 11.74
N ASP A 192 -9.34 -9.65 11.72
CA ASP A 192 -10.22 -9.32 10.60
C ASP A 192 -10.83 -7.91 10.73
N SER A 193 -11.94 -7.64 10.03
CA SER A 193 -12.63 -6.34 10.08
C SER A 193 -13.19 -5.97 11.46
N ASP A 194 -13.50 -6.95 12.31
CA ASP A 194 -14.08 -6.72 13.63
C ASP A 194 -13.00 -6.65 14.74
N ASN A 195 -11.77 -7.07 14.43
CA ASN A 195 -10.65 -7.11 15.39
C ASN A 195 -9.32 -6.65 14.77
N VAL A 196 -9.24 -5.42 14.27
CA VAL A 196 -7.98 -4.87 13.76
C VAL A 196 -7.06 -4.46 14.92
N ILE A 197 -5.75 -4.62 14.74
CA ILE A 197 -4.76 -4.15 15.71
C ILE A 197 -4.53 -2.65 15.49
N ILE A 198 -4.64 -1.85 16.54
CA ILE A 198 -4.51 -0.38 16.49
C ILE A 198 -3.13 0.03 16.98
N TYR A 199 -2.50 0.92 16.21
CA TYR A 199 -1.18 1.46 16.48
C TYR A 199 -1.13 2.98 16.34
N GLU A 200 -0.18 3.60 17.01
CA GLU A 200 0.25 4.98 16.75
C GLU A 200 1.73 4.98 16.37
N ILE A 201 2.13 5.74 15.36
CA ILE A 201 3.55 5.89 15.03
C ILE A 201 4.18 6.91 15.99
N THR A 202 5.13 6.47 16.80
CA THR A 202 5.91 7.32 17.72
C THR A 202 7.40 7.29 17.37
N ASN A 203 8.17 8.18 17.99
CA ASN A 203 9.64 8.18 17.94
C ASN A 203 10.18 8.33 19.36
N ASP A 204 10.67 7.23 19.92
CA ASP A 204 11.17 7.20 21.29
C ASP A 204 12.70 7.20 21.23
N GLY A 205 13.32 8.35 21.48
CA GLY A 205 14.78 8.47 21.57
C GLY A 205 15.53 8.12 20.27
N GLY A 206 14.92 8.33 19.10
CA GLY A 206 15.49 7.96 17.80
C GLY A 206 14.97 6.64 17.25
N TYR A 207 14.10 5.94 17.98
CA TYR A 207 13.45 4.71 17.51
C TYR A 207 12.03 5.01 17.02
N VAL A 208 11.89 5.20 15.71
CA VAL A 208 10.58 5.35 15.06
C VAL A 208 9.91 3.99 14.94
N HIS A 209 8.73 3.81 15.52
CA HIS A 209 8.05 2.52 15.54
C HIS A 209 6.53 2.66 15.76
N PHE A 210 5.82 1.55 15.59
CA PHE A 210 4.40 1.40 15.87
C PHE A 210 4.21 1.04 17.35
N LEU A 211 3.64 1.96 18.11
CA LEU A 211 3.22 1.77 19.49
C LEU A 211 1.82 1.17 19.52
N HIS A 212 1.68 -0.02 20.09
CA HIS A 212 0.40 -0.71 20.23
C HIS A 212 -0.57 0.09 21.12
N LYS A 213 -1.82 0.24 20.67
CA LYS A 213 -2.88 0.97 21.40
C LYS A 213 -4.08 0.11 21.78
N GLY A 214 -4.16 -1.13 21.29
CA GLY A 214 -5.27 -2.05 21.53
C GLY A 214 -5.87 -2.55 20.22
N TYR A 215 -7.10 -3.03 20.30
CA TYR A 215 -7.85 -3.60 19.18
C TYR A 215 -9.17 -2.87 18.99
N GLY A 216 -9.73 -2.93 17.79
CA GLY A 216 -11.03 -2.34 17.50
C GLY A 216 -11.59 -2.75 16.15
N LYS A 217 -12.68 -2.10 15.73
CA LYS A 217 -13.31 -2.39 14.45
C LYS A 217 -12.73 -1.53 13.34
N GLU A 218 -12.49 -2.12 12.18
CA GLU A 218 -12.08 -1.39 10.99
C GLU A 218 -13.05 -0.26 10.65
N SER A 219 -14.36 -0.49 10.80
CA SER A 219 -15.41 0.50 10.53
C SER A 219 -15.27 1.78 11.34
N GLU A 220 -14.67 1.71 12.53
CA GLU A 220 -14.43 2.88 13.38
C GLU A 220 -13.30 3.76 12.85
N HIS A 221 -12.49 3.26 11.92
CA HIS A 221 -11.38 3.99 11.32
C HIS A 221 -11.67 4.46 9.89
N LEU A 222 -12.80 4.08 9.30
CA LEU A 222 -13.20 4.52 7.97
C LEU A 222 -13.74 5.95 8.00
N LYS A 223 -13.64 6.63 6.85
CA LYS A 223 -14.27 7.94 6.67
C LYS A 223 -15.78 7.74 6.56
N ASP A 224 -16.56 8.57 7.27
CA ASP A 224 -18.00 8.62 7.07
C ASP A 224 -18.32 8.93 5.60
N LYS A 225 -19.24 8.16 5.02
CA LYS A 225 -19.70 8.40 3.65
C LYS A 225 -20.50 9.69 3.66
N SER A 226 -20.07 10.69 2.88
CA SER A 226 -20.89 11.89 2.72
C SER A 226 -22.17 11.56 1.95
N GLU A 227 -23.20 12.39 2.07
CA GLU A 227 -24.43 12.25 1.26
C GLU A 227 -24.11 12.28 -0.24
N GLU A 228 -23.10 13.05 -0.65
CA GLU A 228 -22.59 13.10 -2.02
C GLU A 228 -21.92 11.78 -2.45
N ASP A 229 -21.12 11.17 -1.57
CA ASP A 229 -20.48 9.86 -1.82
C ASP A 229 -21.54 8.76 -1.98
N GLU A 230 -22.59 8.80 -1.17
CA GLU A 230 -23.73 7.90 -1.30
C GLU A 230 -24.50 8.10 -2.60
N ALA A 231 -24.77 9.35 -2.99
CA ALA A 231 -25.46 9.67 -4.22
C ALA A 231 -24.67 9.22 -5.45
N LEU A 232 -23.36 9.44 -5.45
CA LEU A 232 -22.46 8.97 -6.52
C LEU A 232 -22.41 7.44 -6.58
N THR A 233 -22.35 6.78 -5.44
CA THR A 233 -22.35 5.31 -5.36
C THR A 233 -23.64 4.73 -5.93
N ARG A 234 -24.80 5.31 -5.60
CA ARG A 234 -26.10 4.90 -6.16
C ARG A 234 -26.14 5.12 -7.68
N SER A 235 -25.70 6.28 -8.14
CA SER A 235 -25.61 6.59 -9.58
C SER A 235 -24.75 5.58 -10.34
N ASN A 236 -23.59 5.21 -9.79
CA ASN A 236 -22.68 4.24 -10.38
C ASN A 236 -23.31 2.82 -10.43
N ILE A 237 -23.94 2.38 -9.34
CA ILE A 237 -24.68 1.10 -9.30
C ILE A 237 -25.78 1.07 -10.38
N ARG A 238 -26.52 2.18 -10.52
CA ARG A 238 -27.58 2.31 -11.52
C ARG A 238 -27.03 2.20 -12.94
N SER A 239 -25.94 2.89 -13.24
CA SER A 239 -25.28 2.81 -14.55
C SER A 239 -24.84 1.38 -14.86
N LEU A 240 -24.13 0.73 -13.95
CA LEU A 240 -23.63 -0.63 -14.14
C LEU A 240 -24.76 -1.66 -14.29
N HIS A 241 -25.88 -1.48 -13.60
CA HIS A 241 -27.07 -2.31 -13.76
C HIS A 241 -27.75 -2.09 -15.12
N ARG A 242 -27.82 -0.85 -15.62
CA ARG A 242 -28.32 -0.57 -16.99
C ARG A 242 -27.41 -1.15 -18.06
N ASP A 243 -26.10 -1.19 -17.82
CA ASP A 243 -25.12 -1.83 -18.70
C ASP A 243 -25.22 -3.37 -18.70
N GLY A 244 -26.19 -3.95 -17.96
CA GLY A 244 -26.49 -5.37 -17.95
C GLY A 244 -25.59 -6.21 -17.06
N LYS A 245 -24.74 -5.60 -16.21
CA LYS A 245 -23.89 -6.35 -15.27
C LYS A 245 -24.74 -7.03 -14.21
N SER A 246 -24.35 -8.24 -13.83
CA SER A 246 -25.02 -8.98 -12.77
C SER A 246 -24.82 -8.32 -11.41
N ILE A 247 -25.76 -8.53 -10.47
CA ILE A 247 -25.65 -8.04 -9.08
C ILE A 247 -24.32 -8.45 -8.43
N ARG A 248 -23.82 -9.64 -8.79
CA ARG A 248 -22.54 -10.16 -8.30
C ARG A 248 -21.36 -9.34 -8.82
N GLU A 249 -21.32 -9.08 -10.12
CA GLU A 249 -20.26 -8.26 -10.72
C GLU A 249 -20.30 -6.83 -10.22
N ILE A 250 -21.49 -6.26 -10.05
CA ILE A 250 -21.65 -4.91 -9.48
C ILE A 250 -21.12 -4.88 -8.05
N ALA A 251 -21.53 -5.84 -7.20
CA ALA A 251 -21.06 -5.96 -5.82
C ALA A 251 -19.53 -6.03 -5.71
N ASP A 252 -18.88 -6.81 -6.59
CA ASP A 252 -17.43 -6.92 -6.65
C ASP A 252 -16.77 -5.60 -7.12
N LEU A 253 -17.37 -4.89 -8.08
CA LEU A 253 -16.84 -3.64 -8.63
C LEU A 253 -16.97 -2.45 -7.67
N VAL A 254 -18.07 -2.35 -6.93
CA VAL A 254 -18.32 -1.24 -5.99
C VAL A 254 -17.92 -1.58 -4.54
N ASN A 255 -17.40 -2.78 -4.31
CA ASN A 255 -16.99 -3.30 -3.00
C ASN A 255 -18.11 -3.23 -1.94
N LEU A 256 -19.33 -3.64 -2.31
CA LEU A 256 -20.49 -3.71 -1.41
C LEU A 256 -21.09 -5.11 -1.38
N SER A 257 -21.83 -5.43 -0.32
CA SER A 257 -22.54 -6.71 -0.25
C SER A 257 -23.60 -6.84 -1.36
N LYS A 258 -23.83 -8.06 -1.85
CA LYS A 258 -24.89 -8.35 -2.83
C LYS A 258 -26.26 -7.88 -2.34
N THR A 259 -26.53 -8.05 -1.05
CA THR A 259 -27.78 -7.61 -0.41
C THR A 259 -27.93 -6.09 -0.46
N THR A 260 -26.84 -5.35 -0.20
CA THR A 260 -26.83 -3.89 -0.29
C THR A 260 -27.09 -3.42 -1.73
N VAL A 261 -26.40 -4.02 -2.71
CA VAL A 261 -26.60 -3.70 -4.14
C VAL A 261 -28.02 -4.02 -4.60
N HIS A 262 -28.53 -5.21 -4.26
CA HIS A 262 -29.90 -5.61 -4.58
C HIS A 262 -30.93 -4.65 -3.97
N ARG A 263 -30.73 -4.25 -2.70
CA ARG A 263 -31.62 -3.29 -2.02
C ARG A 263 -31.63 -1.93 -2.71
N ILE A 264 -30.46 -1.43 -3.12
CA ILE A 264 -30.35 -0.15 -3.84
C ILE A 264 -31.10 -0.23 -5.18
N ILE A 265 -30.86 -1.27 -5.97
CA ILE A 265 -31.55 -1.47 -7.26
C ILE A 265 -33.06 -1.61 -7.07
N ALA A 266 -33.52 -2.35 -6.06
CA ALA A 266 -34.94 -2.53 -5.77
C ALA A 266 -35.62 -1.21 -5.33
N GLN A 267 -34.94 -0.40 -4.51
CA GLN A 267 -35.43 0.92 -4.10
C GLN A 267 -35.50 1.88 -5.30
N GLU A 268 -34.54 1.82 -6.22
CA GLU A 268 -34.56 2.63 -7.43
C GLU A 268 -35.68 2.21 -8.39
N LYS A 269 -35.87 0.91 -8.64
CA LYS A 269 -37.02 0.41 -9.44
C LYS A 269 -38.36 0.82 -8.84
N LYS A 270 -38.47 0.78 -7.51
CA LYS A 270 -39.67 1.25 -6.81
C LYS A 270 -39.87 2.77 -6.99
N LYS A 271 -38.79 3.55 -6.93
CA LYS A 271 -38.85 5.01 -7.14
C LYS A 271 -39.19 5.37 -8.59
N GLU A 272 -38.69 4.62 -9.56
CA GLU A 272 -39.04 4.75 -10.98
C GLU A 272 -40.51 4.38 -11.23
N ALA A 273 -41.00 3.29 -10.62
CA ALA A 273 -42.41 2.88 -10.73
C ALA A 273 -43.37 3.92 -10.14
N VAL A 274 -43.05 4.47 -8.96
CA VAL A 274 -43.86 5.54 -8.34
C VAL A 274 -43.86 6.81 -9.20
N SER A 275 -42.71 7.19 -9.79
CA SER A 275 -42.66 8.36 -10.69
C SER A 275 -43.42 8.17 -12.01
N LEU A 276 -43.63 6.93 -12.45
CA LEU A 276 -44.44 6.61 -13.63
C LEU A 276 -45.93 6.57 -13.31
N GLU A 277 -46.31 6.09 -12.13
CA GLU A 277 -47.70 6.10 -11.64
C GLU A 277 -48.19 7.54 -11.38
N ASP A 278 -47.34 8.40 -10.77
CA ASP A 278 -47.65 9.81 -10.55
C ASP A 278 -47.81 10.58 -11.88
N ALA A 279 -47.05 10.24 -12.92
CA ALA A 279 -47.15 10.86 -14.25
C ALA A 279 -48.36 10.39 -15.07
N VAL A 280 -48.96 9.24 -14.73
CA VAL A 280 -50.16 8.72 -15.40
C VAL A 280 -51.43 9.32 -14.80
N LEU A 281 -51.43 9.66 -13.51
CA LEU A 281 -52.56 10.32 -12.84
C LEU A 281 -52.79 11.77 -13.28
N ASP A 282 -51.81 12.41 -13.93
CA ASP A 282 -51.93 13.78 -14.48
C ASP A 282 -52.59 13.82 -15.88
N LEU A 283 -52.94 12.68 -16.49
CA LEU A 283 -53.52 12.61 -17.84
C LEU A 283 -55.04 12.31 -17.89
N ASP A 284 -55.69 12.04 -16.75
CA ASP A 284 -57.11 11.69 -16.69
C ASP A 284 -58.07 12.88 -16.46
N ASP A 285 -57.57 14.12 -16.38
CA ASP A 285 -58.41 15.34 -16.34
C ASP A 285 -58.62 15.94 -17.75
N ILE A 286 -59.46 15.29 -18.57
CA ILE A 286 -60.05 15.93 -19.76
C ILE A 286 -61.55 16.11 -19.50
N PRO A 287 -62.08 17.34 -19.41
CA PRO A 287 -63.52 17.55 -19.33
C PRO A 287 -64.17 17.40 -20.71
N ASP A 288 -65.26 16.63 -20.75
CA ASP A 288 -66.13 16.46 -21.91
C ASP A 288 -66.77 17.80 -22.35
N GLY A 289 -66.58 18.15 -23.62
CA GLY A 289 -67.52 18.91 -24.44
C GLY A 289 -67.48 20.45 -24.39
N VAL A 290 -67.33 21.08 -25.56
CA VAL A 290 -68.39 21.87 -26.23
C VAL A 290 -67.90 22.33 -27.61
N ALA A 291 -68.77 22.15 -28.60
CA ALA A 291 -68.62 22.61 -29.98
C ALA A 291 -68.70 24.15 -30.11
N GLY A 292 -67.94 24.72 -31.04
CA GLY A 292 -68.08 26.13 -31.41
C GLY A 292 -67.11 26.57 -32.52
N THR A 293 -67.68 26.94 -33.66
CA THR A 293 -67.09 27.30 -34.96
C THR A 293 -66.32 28.63 -34.99
N GLY A 294 -65.31 28.73 -35.87
CA GLY A 294 -64.79 30.03 -36.36
C GLY A 294 -63.43 29.91 -37.07
N GLY A 295 -63.42 30.10 -38.38
CA GLY A 295 -62.25 29.90 -39.25
C GLY A 295 -61.37 31.13 -39.49
N GLY A 296 -60.29 30.88 -40.25
CA GLY A 296 -59.30 31.83 -40.76
C GLY A 296 -57.93 31.57 -40.11
N GLY A 297 -56.81 31.28 -40.77
CA GLY A 297 -56.43 31.36 -42.18
C GLY A 297 -54.93 31.72 -42.21
N PHE A 298 -54.20 31.14 -43.17
CA PHE A 298 -52.93 31.63 -43.73
C PHE A 298 -51.56 31.29 -43.09
N LEU A 299 -50.88 30.38 -43.79
CA LEU A 299 -49.57 30.48 -44.47
C LEU A 299 -48.23 30.08 -43.80
N MET A 300 -47.56 29.21 -44.57
CA MET A 300 -46.13 28.91 -44.64
C MET A 300 -45.29 30.14 -45.01
N GLY A 301 -44.01 30.14 -44.61
CA GLY A 301 -42.99 31.04 -45.16
C GLY A 301 -41.58 30.73 -44.64
N ASP A 302 -40.73 30.28 -45.56
CA ASP A 302 -39.30 29.94 -45.46
C ASP A 302 -38.35 31.09 -45.07
N ALA A 303 -37.14 30.73 -44.58
CA ALA A 303 -35.81 31.17 -45.07
C ALA A 303 -34.69 30.59 -44.16
N VAL A 304 -33.69 29.78 -44.57
CA VAL A 304 -32.60 29.99 -45.56
C VAL A 304 -31.70 31.15 -45.08
N GLN A 305 -30.39 31.04 -44.76
CA GLN A 305 -29.26 30.41 -45.47
C GLN A 305 -27.92 30.57 -44.70
N ARG A 306 -27.00 29.59 -44.89
CA ARG A 306 -25.51 29.67 -45.09
C ARG A 306 -24.62 30.35 -44.03
N GLY A 307 -23.37 29.90 -43.78
CA GLY A 307 -22.53 29.00 -44.56
C GLY A 307 -21.19 28.67 -43.86
N ASP A 308 -20.48 27.77 -44.54
CA ASP A 308 -19.29 27.00 -44.18
C ASP A 308 -18.00 27.76 -43.85
N GLY A 309 -17.02 27.04 -43.28
CA GLY A 309 -15.61 27.46 -43.28
C GLY A 309 -14.65 26.54 -42.52
N VAL A 310 -14.19 25.48 -43.18
CA VAL A 310 -13.12 24.55 -42.79
C VAL A 310 -11.74 25.19 -43.05
N LEU A 311 -10.71 24.92 -42.22
CA LEU A 311 -9.41 24.32 -42.62
C LEU A 311 -8.26 24.46 -41.59
N CYS A 312 -7.42 23.43 -41.65
CA CYS A 312 -6.30 23.03 -40.82
C CYS A 312 -5.01 23.87 -40.99
N GLY A 313 -4.04 23.66 -40.09
CA GLY A 313 -2.63 23.55 -40.50
C GLY A 313 -1.58 24.23 -39.60
N GLY A 314 -0.84 23.41 -38.84
CA GLY A 314 0.64 23.30 -38.84
C GLY A 314 1.54 24.44 -38.34
N GLY A 315 2.61 24.06 -37.62
CA GLY A 315 3.90 24.76 -37.70
C GLY A 315 4.65 24.98 -36.39
N VAL A 316 5.70 24.18 -36.15
CA VAL A 316 6.84 24.43 -35.25
C VAL A 316 7.80 25.43 -35.92
N PRO A 317 8.53 26.28 -35.17
CA PRO A 317 10.01 26.17 -35.06
C PRO A 317 10.48 26.50 -33.61
N GLY A 318 11.65 26.12 -33.06
CA GLY A 318 12.92 25.66 -33.61
C GLY A 318 13.97 26.78 -33.63
N GLY A 319 14.92 26.78 -32.68
CA GLY A 319 16.31 27.25 -32.91
C GLY A 319 16.90 28.39 -32.06
N ASP A 320 18.14 28.13 -31.58
CA ASP A 320 19.28 29.04 -31.31
C ASP A 320 19.36 29.84 -30.00
N VAL A 321 20.50 30.08 -29.32
CA VAL A 321 21.95 29.78 -29.47
C VAL A 321 22.63 30.23 -28.14
N GLY A 322 23.77 29.65 -27.74
CA GLY A 322 24.66 30.33 -26.78
C GLY A 322 25.71 29.46 -26.09
N GLN A 323 26.97 29.59 -26.50
CA GLN A 323 28.16 28.86 -26.05
C GLN A 323 28.79 29.37 -24.73
N ALA A 324 29.73 28.55 -24.23
CA ALA A 324 31.08 28.89 -23.73
C ALA A 324 31.31 29.04 -22.22
N GLY A 325 32.37 28.40 -21.73
CA GLY A 325 33.01 28.70 -20.44
C GLY A 325 33.86 27.57 -19.88
N GLN A 326 35.18 27.67 -20.02
CA GLN A 326 36.21 26.69 -19.67
C GLN A 326 36.65 26.72 -18.18
N THR A 327 37.40 25.67 -17.81
CA THR A 327 38.59 25.62 -16.91
C THR A 327 38.45 25.72 -15.38
N GLY A 328 39.11 24.79 -14.69
CA GLY A 328 39.48 24.87 -13.28
C GLY A 328 40.11 23.56 -12.75
N GLN A 329 41.43 23.45 -12.82
CA GLN A 329 42.26 22.31 -12.41
C GLN A 329 42.72 22.40 -10.93
N CYS A 330 42.95 21.22 -10.33
CA CYS A 330 44.07 20.84 -9.44
C CYS A 330 44.13 21.29 -7.96
N GLY A 331 44.50 20.34 -7.07
CA GLY A 331 44.98 20.61 -5.71
C GLY A 331 45.00 19.41 -4.75
N THR A 332 46.11 18.68 -4.68
CA THR A 332 46.45 17.53 -3.81
C THR A 332 47.12 17.91 -2.47
N VAL A 333 46.66 17.31 -1.34
CA VAL A 333 47.30 16.76 -0.08
C VAL A 333 48.54 17.44 0.61
N PRO A 334 49.06 17.01 1.81
CA PRO A 334 48.56 16.30 3.03
C PRO A 334 49.14 16.83 4.40
N GLY A 335 48.80 16.16 5.54
CA GLY A 335 49.57 16.11 6.82
C GLY A 335 48.79 16.64 8.05
N VAL A 336 48.85 16.11 9.29
CA VAL A 336 49.90 15.40 10.06
C VAL A 336 49.28 14.59 11.21
N ALA A 337 50.05 13.59 11.68
CA ALA A 337 49.80 12.52 12.64
C ALA A 337 49.69 12.87 14.14
N GLY A 338 49.26 11.86 14.93
CA GLY A 338 49.48 11.75 16.38
C GLY A 338 49.14 10.35 16.92
N GLN A 339 50.16 9.59 17.32
CA GLN A 339 50.15 8.22 17.89
C GLN A 339 50.02 8.22 19.44
N TYR A 340 50.18 7.01 20.03
CA TYR A 340 50.23 6.57 21.44
C TYR A 340 48.89 5.99 21.94
N GLY A 341 48.79 4.79 22.52
CA GLY A 341 49.74 3.81 23.04
C GLY A 341 48.98 2.62 23.65
N THR A 342 49.70 1.55 23.98
CA THR A 342 49.28 0.14 24.15
C THR A 342 48.94 -0.34 25.57
N ARG A 343 47.92 -1.24 25.69
CA ARG A 343 47.77 -2.47 26.56
C ARG A 343 47.76 -2.39 28.11
N PRO A 344 47.34 -3.44 28.88
CA PRO A 344 46.32 -4.50 28.66
C PRO A 344 45.42 -4.84 29.90
N ALA A 345 44.40 -5.69 29.66
CA ALA A 345 43.82 -6.76 30.52
C ALA A 345 43.38 -6.51 31.99
N VAL A 346 42.10 -6.76 32.28
CA VAL A 346 41.66 -7.51 33.47
C VAL A 346 40.51 -8.45 33.08
N VAL A 347 40.72 -9.73 33.30
CA VAL A 347 39.73 -10.81 33.31
C VAL A 347 39.29 -10.96 34.76
N GLU A 348 38.01 -10.81 35.05
CA GLU A 348 37.43 -11.32 36.31
C GLU A 348 36.35 -12.35 35.96
N HIS A 349 36.67 -13.61 36.28
CA HIS A 349 35.68 -14.63 36.57
C HIS A 349 35.22 -14.42 38.02
N CYS A 350 33.91 -14.35 38.24
CA CYS A 350 33.32 -14.64 39.54
C CYS A 350 32.20 -15.65 39.34
N GLU A 351 32.37 -16.81 39.97
CA GLU A 351 31.42 -17.91 40.01
C GLU A 351 30.17 -17.54 40.83
N THR A 352 29.07 -18.06 40.33
CA THR A 352 27.73 -18.28 40.90
C THR A 352 27.57 -18.28 42.42
N VAL A 353 26.56 -17.53 42.90
CA VAL A 353 25.64 -18.00 43.94
C VAL A 353 24.20 -17.64 43.55
N SER A 354 23.39 -18.68 43.46
CA SER A 354 21.94 -18.67 43.27
C SER A 354 21.22 -17.99 44.43
N ALA A 355 20.31 -17.06 44.12
CA ALA A 355 19.16 -16.76 44.95
C ALA A 355 17.99 -16.37 44.03
N ALA A 356 17.07 -17.33 43.86
CA ALA A 356 15.81 -17.13 43.17
C ALA A 356 14.97 -16.07 43.90
N ALA A 357 14.70 -14.96 43.22
CA ALA A 357 13.60 -14.07 43.54
C ALA A 357 12.84 -13.84 42.23
N GLU A 358 11.68 -14.49 42.10
CA GLU A 358 10.70 -14.16 41.06
C GLU A 358 10.19 -12.73 41.29
N GLN A 359 10.91 -11.75 40.75
CA GLN A 359 10.31 -10.47 40.39
C GLN A 359 9.71 -10.63 39.00
N ARG A 360 8.38 -10.81 38.96
CA ARG A 360 7.61 -10.69 37.73
C ARG A 360 7.67 -9.23 37.30
N ASP A 361 8.37 -8.95 36.20
CA ASP A 361 8.37 -7.65 35.56
C ASP A 361 6.96 -7.26 35.10
N PRO A 362 6.52 -6.00 35.29
CA PRO A 362 5.17 -5.56 34.95
C PRO A 362 4.96 -5.22 33.47
N PHE A 363 5.90 -5.54 32.57
CA PHE A 363 5.81 -5.23 31.15
C PHE A 363 6.06 -6.47 30.29
N VAL A 364 5.02 -7.27 30.11
CA VAL A 364 4.97 -8.28 29.06
C VAL A 364 4.65 -7.55 27.75
N PHE A 365 5.70 -7.20 27.00
CA PHE A 365 5.56 -6.81 25.59
C PHE A 365 5.29 -8.08 24.79
N ASP A 366 4.02 -8.40 24.61
CA ASP A 366 3.61 -9.58 23.86
C ASP A 366 3.66 -9.28 22.35
N ILE A 367 4.82 -9.56 21.75
CA ILE A 367 5.01 -9.58 20.30
C ILE A 367 4.94 -11.04 19.81
N SER A 368 4.66 -12.02 20.68
CA SER A 368 4.37 -13.39 20.24
C SER A 368 3.14 -13.41 19.30
N GLU A 369 2.18 -12.50 19.52
CA GLU A 369 1.05 -12.27 18.62
C GLU A 369 1.44 -11.72 17.22
N ASN A 370 2.57 -11.03 17.07
CA ASN A 370 3.03 -10.54 15.76
C ASN A 370 3.85 -11.60 14.99
N LEU A 371 4.33 -12.64 15.69
CA LEU A 371 4.95 -13.82 15.09
C LEU A 371 3.89 -14.75 14.45
N ASP A 372 2.63 -14.67 14.87
CA ASP A 372 1.53 -15.42 14.23
C ASP A 372 1.34 -15.04 12.74
N PHE A 373 1.93 -13.93 12.29
CA PHE A 373 1.90 -13.48 10.90
C PHE A 373 3.00 -14.07 10.01
N LEU A 374 4.10 -14.58 10.59
CA LEU A 374 5.29 -15.03 9.87
C LEU A 374 5.48 -16.55 9.92
#